data_AF-A0A0F9L3T0-F1
#
_entry.id   AF-A0A0F9L3T0-F1
#
_cell.length_a   1.000
_cell.length_b   1.000
_cell.length_c   1.000
_cell.angle_alpha   90.00
_cell.angle_beta   90.00
_cell.angle_gamma   90.00
#
_symmetry.space_group_name_H-M   'P 1'
#
loop_
_entity.id
_entity.type
_entity.pdbx_description
1 polymer ?
#
loop_
_entity_poly.entity_id
_entity_poly.type
_entity_poly.pdbx_seq_one_letter_code
_entity_poly.pdbx_strand_id
1 'polypeptide(L)'
;ISQAWAEKYWIAHWDQPSILQGFEMLHRGVIDNATLDMLFRAIEMPSFWREKLTKIAYSPFTRVDVRRMHNMGVLSDEELIRSYMDIGYDIEKAAKMTDFTIRYNYETDMHLTRGAILESYRENMITHFEAKELLTAQDYSDELSEFYLELENLSRDKKLRDQQINNIRDQFLLRQITASMARDQLNRLDLRGEKVDLLMETWALDEYKYASIPSKSDLDSFLNKGIIDVGRYRTYMVRHGFTNLMIDWYLDDMVKRPVQMDRGPSLANLKEWYKENIIDETQWRQEMAGLGYKPEYIDFYFRAL
;
A
#
# COMPACT_ATOMS: atom_id res chain seq x y z
N ILE A 1 47.00 42.85 -26.25
CA ILE A 1 46.89 41.37 -26.20
C ILE A 1 46.52 40.90 -27.61
N SER A 2 47.20 39.90 -28.17
CA SER A 2 46.78 39.31 -29.45
C SER A 2 45.51 38.48 -29.26
N GLN A 3 44.71 38.29 -30.30
CA GLN A 3 43.47 37.51 -30.24
C GLN A 3 43.69 36.12 -29.61
N ALA A 4 44.76 35.43 -30.00
CA ALA A 4 45.11 34.11 -29.44
C ALA A 4 45.38 34.13 -27.92
N TRP A 5 45.95 35.22 -27.39
CA TRP A 5 46.15 35.38 -25.95
C TRP A 5 44.86 35.75 -25.23
N ALA A 6 43.96 36.51 -25.87
CA ALA A 6 42.63 36.80 -25.32
C ALA A 6 41.78 35.53 -25.20
N GLU A 7 41.81 34.65 -26.20
CA GLU A 7 41.10 33.36 -26.20
C GLU A 7 41.64 32.41 -25.11
N LYS A 8 42.97 32.32 -24.95
CA LYS A 8 43.57 31.51 -23.87
C LYS A 8 43.20 32.04 -22.48
N TYR A 9 43.22 33.36 -22.31
CA TYR A 9 42.83 34.00 -21.04
C TYR A 9 41.35 33.77 -20.74
N TRP A 10 40.50 33.82 -21.77
CA TRP A 10 39.07 33.49 -21.68
C TRP A 10 38.81 32.02 -21.33
N ILE A 11 39.59 31.07 -21.88
CA ILE A 11 39.47 29.66 -21.54
C ILE A 11 39.97 29.38 -20.11
N ALA A 12 41.06 30.03 -19.70
CA ALA A 12 41.61 29.88 -18.34
C ALA A 12 40.73 30.51 -17.25
N HIS A 13 39.73 31.33 -17.62
CA HIS A 13 38.78 31.92 -16.67
C HIS A 13 37.75 30.91 -16.15
N TRP A 14 37.48 29.82 -16.87
CA TRP A 14 36.49 28.83 -16.44
C TRP A 14 37.01 28.00 -15.28
N ASP A 15 36.24 27.97 -14.19
CA ASP A 15 36.49 27.06 -13.08
C ASP A 15 36.12 25.63 -13.48
N GLN A 16 37.07 24.71 -13.30
CA GLN A 16 36.84 23.29 -13.52
C GLN A 16 36.04 22.69 -12.35
N PRO A 17 35.22 21.65 -12.59
CA PRO A 17 34.63 20.88 -11.50
C PRO A 17 35.70 20.34 -10.54
N SER A 18 35.38 20.35 -9.25
CA SER A 18 36.22 19.70 -8.22
C SER A 18 36.21 18.18 -8.39
N ILE A 19 37.21 17.51 -7.79
CA ILE A 19 37.28 16.04 -7.78
C ILE A 19 36.04 15.43 -7.12
N LEU A 20 35.52 16.05 -6.06
CA LEU A 20 34.31 15.58 -5.37
C LEU A 20 33.08 15.68 -6.28
N GLN A 21 32.96 16.77 -7.05
CA GLN A 21 31.92 16.88 -8.08
C GLN A 21 32.12 15.83 -9.19
N GLY A 22 33.37 15.54 -9.56
CA GLY A 22 33.73 14.44 -10.47
C GLY A 22 33.23 13.08 -9.96
N PHE A 23 33.47 12.76 -8.69
CA PHE A 23 32.98 11.53 -8.06
C PHE A 23 31.45 11.50 -7.99
N GLU A 24 30.80 12.60 -7.63
CA GLU A 24 29.35 12.70 -7.60
C GLU A 24 28.74 12.47 -9.00
N MET A 25 29.31 13.06 -10.04
CA MET A 25 28.90 12.82 -11.43
C MET A 25 29.10 11.36 -11.84
N LEU A 26 30.22 10.73 -11.44
CA LEU A 26 30.48 9.31 -11.68
C LEU A 26 29.43 8.42 -10.99
N HIS A 27 29.18 8.63 -9.69
CA HIS A 27 28.24 7.83 -8.91
C HIS A 27 26.80 7.96 -9.39
N ARG A 28 26.43 9.12 -9.96
CA ARG A 28 25.11 9.37 -10.57
C ARG A 28 25.01 8.87 -12.00
N GLY A 29 26.07 8.29 -12.57
CA GLY A 29 26.10 7.80 -13.95
C GLY A 29 26.03 8.91 -15.01
N VAL A 30 26.34 10.16 -14.63
CA VAL A 30 26.36 11.30 -15.54
C VAL A 30 27.61 11.28 -16.42
N ILE A 31 28.71 10.75 -15.88
CA ILE A 31 29.98 10.55 -16.59
C ILE A 31 30.51 9.13 -16.35
N ASP A 32 31.37 8.66 -17.25
CA ASP A 32 32.10 7.40 -17.11
C ASP A 32 33.53 7.60 -16.58
N ASN A 33 34.25 6.50 -16.35
CA ASN A 33 35.64 6.53 -15.88
C ASN A 33 36.59 7.25 -16.86
N ALA A 34 36.34 7.17 -18.17
CA ALA A 34 37.15 7.83 -19.18
C ALA A 34 37.00 9.35 -19.09
N THR A 35 35.77 9.83 -18.91
CA THR A 35 35.43 11.24 -18.71
C THR A 35 35.95 11.75 -17.36
N LEU A 36 35.94 10.93 -16.31
CA LEU A 36 36.58 11.27 -15.04
C LEU A 36 38.12 11.41 -15.18
N ASP A 37 38.78 10.56 -15.97
CA ASP A 37 40.22 10.74 -16.28
C ASP A 37 40.48 12.03 -17.07
N MET A 38 39.56 12.44 -17.95
CA MET A 38 39.65 13.75 -18.62
C MET A 38 39.58 14.90 -17.62
N LEU A 39 38.68 14.84 -16.63
CA LEU A 39 38.62 15.84 -15.56
C LEU A 39 39.93 15.87 -14.77
N PHE A 40 40.48 14.71 -14.40
CA PHE A 40 41.79 14.64 -13.74
C PHE A 40 42.91 15.27 -14.57
N ARG A 41 42.90 15.14 -15.90
CA ARG A 41 43.85 15.83 -16.78
C ARG A 41 43.65 17.34 -16.77
N ALA A 42 42.39 17.79 -16.83
CA ALA A 42 42.03 19.20 -16.87
C ALA A 42 42.47 19.95 -15.60
N ILE A 43 42.43 19.29 -14.44
CA ILE A 43 42.94 19.82 -13.16
C ILE A 43 44.41 19.46 -12.89
N GLU A 44 45.14 18.97 -13.90
CA GLU A 44 46.57 18.65 -13.83
C GLU A 44 46.97 17.60 -12.77
N MET A 45 46.07 16.67 -12.42
CA MET A 45 46.36 15.57 -11.50
C MET A 45 47.44 14.63 -12.09
N PRO A 46 48.51 14.28 -11.35
CA PRO A 46 49.53 13.36 -11.85
C PRO A 46 48.97 11.98 -12.15
N SER A 47 49.41 11.36 -13.26
CA SER A 47 48.94 10.05 -13.72
C SER A 47 49.02 8.96 -12.64
N PHE A 48 50.06 9.02 -11.79
CA PHE A 48 50.25 8.10 -10.67
C PHE A 48 49.07 8.06 -9.68
N TRP A 49 48.38 9.18 -9.47
CA TRP A 49 47.31 9.31 -8.47
C TRP A 49 45.92 9.01 -9.02
N ARG A 50 45.69 9.21 -10.32
CA ARG A 50 44.36 9.11 -10.93
C ARG A 50 43.69 7.77 -10.66
N GLU A 51 44.37 6.67 -10.99
CA GLU A 51 43.83 5.32 -10.77
C GLU A 51 43.54 5.05 -9.28
N LYS A 52 44.41 5.52 -8.38
CA LYS A 52 44.25 5.33 -6.93
C LYS A 52 43.05 6.12 -6.40
N LEU A 53 42.88 7.35 -6.87
CA LEU A 53 41.73 8.20 -6.55
C LEU A 53 40.44 7.61 -7.10
N THR A 54 40.44 7.07 -8.31
CA THR A 54 39.27 6.37 -8.88
C THR A 54 38.87 5.15 -8.04
N LYS A 55 39.85 4.35 -7.57
CA LYS A 55 39.57 3.16 -6.74
C LYS A 55 38.90 3.49 -5.40
N ILE A 56 39.15 4.67 -4.84
CA ILE A 56 38.53 5.14 -3.59
C ILE A 56 37.35 6.10 -3.83
N ALA A 57 36.89 6.24 -5.07
CA ALA A 57 35.72 7.07 -5.37
C ALA A 57 34.47 6.51 -4.67
N TYR A 58 34.31 5.18 -4.69
CA TYR A 58 33.18 4.49 -4.09
C TYR A 58 33.35 4.33 -2.58
N SER A 59 32.25 4.46 -1.85
CA SER A 59 32.24 4.24 -0.41
C SER A 59 32.43 2.75 -0.08
N PRO A 60 33.26 2.40 0.92
CA PRO A 60 33.29 1.04 1.45
C PRO A 60 31.95 0.69 2.08
N PHE A 61 31.68 -0.61 2.27
CA PHE A 61 30.51 -1.05 3.02
C PHE A 61 30.52 -0.46 4.43
N THR A 62 29.33 -0.16 4.97
CA THR A 62 29.24 0.33 6.34
C THR A 62 29.50 -0.78 7.34
N ARG A 63 29.96 -0.44 8.54
CA ARG A 63 30.13 -1.40 9.64
C ARG A 63 28.86 -2.21 9.96
N VAL A 64 27.69 -1.61 9.77
CA VAL A 64 26.41 -2.28 10.06
C VAL A 64 26.09 -3.29 8.97
N ASP A 65 26.32 -2.92 7.71
CA ASP A 65 26.00 -3.78 6.57
C ASP A 65 26.94 -5.00 6.53
N VAL A 66 28.24 -4.83 6.75
CA VAL A 66 29.20 -5.96 6.75
C VAL A 66 28.89 -6.98 7.84
N ARG A 67 28.39 -6.54 9.01
CA ARG A 67 27.95 -7.42 10.09
C ARG A 67 26.74 -8.26 9.68
N ARG A 68 25.75 -7.63 9.05
CA ARG A 68 24.54 -8.30 8.56
C ARG A 68 24.85 -9.25 7.40
N MET A 69 25.70 -8.82 6.47
CA MET A 69 26.16 -9.65 5.35
C MET A 69 26.90 -10.88 5.85
N HIS A 70 27.79 -10.72 6.83
CA HIS A 70 28.43 -11.86 7.49
C HIS A 70 27.40 -12.76 8.20
N ASN A 71 26.43 -12.20 8.93
CA ASN A 71 25.39 -13.01 9.57
C ASN A 71 24.58 -13.85 8.57
N MET A 72 24.36 -13.30 7.37
CA MET A 72 23.64 -13.98 6.29
C MET A 72 24.54 -14.92 5.46
N GLY A 73 25.81 -15.09 5.82
CA GLY A 73 26.77 -15.91 5.07
C GLY A 73 27.17 -15.33 3.71
N VAL A 74 26.92 -14.05 3.48
CA VAL A 74 27.32 -13.33 2.25
C VAL A 74 28.81 -13.01 2.25
N LEU A 75 29.39 -12.72 3.43
CA LEU A 75 30.82 -12.48 3.62
C LEU A 75 31.45 -13.61 4.44
N SER A 76 32.63 -14.06 4.05
CA SER A 76 33.50 -14.88 4.90
C SER A 76 34.16 -14.05 6.03
N ASP A 77 34.77 -14.74 6.99
CA ASP A 77 35.55 -14.11 8.07
C ASP A 77 36.68 -13.22 7.51
N GLU A 78 37.38 -13.69 6.47
CA GLU A 78 38.45 -12.94 5.80
C GLU A 78 37.91 -11.70 5.06
N GLU A 79 36.78 -11.83 4.38
CA GLU A 79 36.13 -10.72 3.68
C GLU A 79 35.57 -9.68 4.67
N LEU A 80 35.11 -10.12 5.85
CA LEU A 80 34.70 -9.24 6.93
C LEU A 80 35.88 -8.43 7.49
N ILE A 81 37.03 -9.08 7.74
CA ILE A 81 38.27 -8.38 8.14
C ILE A 81 38.65 -7.34 7.08
N ARG A 82 38.63 -7.72 5.81
CA ARG A 82 38.98 -6.81 4.71
C ARG A 82 38.03 -5.60 4.65
N SER A 83 36.74 -5.85 4.81
CA SER A 83 35.73 -4.78 4.78
C SER A 83 35.91 -3.78 5.93
N TYR A 84 36.33 -4.23 7.12
CA TYR A 84 36.70 -3.32 8.21
C TYR A 84 37.95 -2.49 7.89
N MET A 85 38.94 -3.08 7.21
CA MET A 85 40.12 -2.33 6.77
C MET A 85 39.78 -1.27 5.71
N ASP A 86 38.84 -1.54 4.81
CA ASP A 86 38.40 -0.58 3.78
C ASP A 86 37.74 0.67 4.39
N ILE A 87 37.16 0.55 5.58
CA ILE A 87 36.62 1.68 6.37
C ILE A 87 37.75 2.51 7.01
N GLY A 88 38.94 1.93 7.17
CA GLY A 88 40.11 2.58 7.75
C GLY A 88 40.59 1.99 9.08
N TYR A 89 40.07 0.83 9.51
CA TYR A 89 40.67 0.11 10.64
C TYR A 89 42.04 -0.46 10.25
N ASP A 90 43.00 -0.41 11.17
CA ASP A 90 44.22 -1.21 11.05
C ASP A 90 43.89 -2.70 11.24
N ILE A 91 44.83 -3.58 10.85
CA ILE A 91 44.62 -5.03 10.84
C ILE A 91 44.31 -5.60 12.24
N GLU A 92 44.89 -5.03 13.30
CA GLU A 92 44.66 -5.48 14.67
C GLU A 92 43.23 -5.15 15.11
N LYS A 93 42.79 -3.92 14.86
CA LYS A 93 41.41 -3.49 15.16
C LYS A 93 40.39 -4.21 14.28
N ALA A 94 40.69 -4.44 13.01
CA ALA A 94 39.83 -5.18 12.10
C ALA A 94 39.64 -6.62 12.60
N ALA A 95 40.72 -7.32 12.98
CA ALA A 95 40.63 -8.67 13.56
C ALA A 95 39.81 -8.71 14.85
N LYS A 96 40.02 -7.76 15.77
CA LYS A 96 39.22 -7.64 17.00
C LYS A 96 37.74 -7.36 16.72
N MET A 97 37.44 -6.55 15.71
CA MET A 97 36.06 -6.25 15.31
C MET A 97 35.39 -7.45 14.64
N THR A 98 36.12 -8.24 13.86
CA THR A 98 35.65 -9.51 13.30
C THR A 98 35.32 -10.51 14.40
N ASP A 99 36.22 -10.73 15.36
CA ASP A 99 35.96 -11.62 16.52
C ASP A 99 34.73 -11.16 17.31
N PHE A 100 34.59 -9.86 17.57
CA PHE A 100 33.38 -9.29 18.16
C PHE A 100 32.12 -9.59 17.32
N THR A 101 32.20 -9.43 16.01
CA THR A 101 31.05 -9.62 15.10
C THR A 101 30.61 -11.08 15.05
N ILE A 102 31.55 -12.01 14.97
CA ILE A 102 31.27 -13.45 14.97
C ILE A 102 30.54 -13.84 16.25
N ARG A 103 31.05 -13.41 17.42
CA ARG A 103 30.41 -13.66 18.72
C ARG A 103 29.03 -13.01 18.83
N TYR A 104 28.92 -11.76 18.41
CA TYR A 104 27.65 -11.03 18.42
C TYR A 104 26.58 -11.72 17.57
N ASN A 105 26.95 -12.21 16.38
CA ASN A 105 26.05 -12.90 15.49
C ASN A 105 25.63 -14.26 16.06
N TYR A 106 26.58 -15.00 16.64
CA TYR A 106 26.30 -16.26 17.34
C TYR A 106 25.35 -16.07 18.53
N GLU A 107 25.57 -15.05 19.36
CA GLU A 107 24.67 -14.69 20.47
C GLU A 107 23.29 -14.27 19.94
N THR A 108 23.22 -13.49 18.86
CA THR A 108 21.95 -13.01 18.27
C THR A 108 21.10 -14.15 17.71
N ASP A 109 21.69 -15.15 17.07
CA ASP A 109 20.98 -16.36 16.62
C ASP A 109 20.49 -17.23 17.80
N MET A 110 21.15 -17.10 18.96
CA MET A 110 20.73 -17.73 20.23
C MET A 110 19.67 -16.92 20.99
N HIS A 111 19.43 -15.66 20.62
CA HIS A 111 18.48 -14.77 21.27
C HIS A 111 17.11 -14.78 20.55
N LEU A 112 16.35 -15.86 20.74
CA LEU A 112 14.89 -15.71 20.77
C LEU A 112 14.57 -14.71 21.87
N THR A 113 14.39 -13.42 21.56
CA THR A 113 14.12 -12.40 22.59
C THR A 113 12.99 -12.87 23.52
N ARG A 114 12.98 -12.45 24.80
CA ARG A 114 11.86 -12.77 25.72
C ARG A 114 10.48 -12.60 25.05
N GLY A 115 10.30 -11.51 24.29
CA GLY A 115 9.07 -11.25 23.55
C GLY A 115 8.74 -12.33 22.51
N ALA A 116 9.74 -12.78 21.74
CA ALA A 116 9.57 -13.85 20.76
C ALA A 116 9.24 -15.21 21.41
N ILE A 117 9.88 -15.54 22.55
CA ILE A 117 9.56 -16.76 23.31
C ILE A 117 8.11 -16.73 23.80
N LEU A 118 7.72 -15.63 24.44
CA LEU A 118 6.37 -15.47 24.98
C LEU A 118 5.30 -15.44 23.88
N GLU A 119 5.57 -14.80 22.75
CA GLU A 119 4.69 -14.82 21.58
C GLU A 119 4.54 -16.22 21.00
N SER A 120 5.65 -16.96 20.86
CA SER A 120 5.65 -18.33 20.35
C SER A 120 4.87 -19.27 21.26
N TYR A 121 5.00 -19.09 22.57
CA TYR A 121 4.22 -19.82 23.56
C TYR A 121 2.73 -19.48 23.48
N ARG A 122 2.37 -18.18 23.43
CA ARG A 122 0.98 -17.71 23.33
C ARG A 122 0.25 -18.28 22.11
N GLU A 123 0.94 -18.38 20.98
CA GLU A 123 0.41 -18.91 19.71
C GLU A 123 0.52 -20.45 19.61
N ASN A 124 0.88 -21.16 20.69
CA ASN A 124 1.06 -22.62 20.76
C ASN A 124 2.11 -23.18 19.78
N MET A 125 3.10 -22.39 19.39
CA MET A 125 4.21 -22.84 18.54
C MET A 125 5.27 -23.63 19.31
N ILE A 126 5.38 -23.36 20.62
CA ILE A 126 6.24 -24.06 21.56
C ILE A 126 5.45 -24.44 22.82
N THR A 127 5.87 -25.48 23.51
CA THR A 127 5.27 -25.95 24.76
C THR A 127 5.66 -25.08 25.94
N HIS A 128 4.94 -25.22 27.07
CA HIS A 128 5.27 -24.54 28.33
C HIS A 128 6.68 -24.90 28.79
N PHE A 129 7.05 -26.17 28.70
CA PHE A 129 8.38 -26.66 29.07
C PHE A 129 9.48 -26.02 28.21
N GLU A 130 9.32 -26.04 26.88
CA GLU A 130 10.30 -25.44 25.95
C GLU A 130 10.42 -23.91 26.17
N ALA A 131 9.29 -23.22 26.36
CA ALA A 131 9.31 -21.78 26.64
C ALA A 131 10.01 -21.48 27.96
N LYS A 132 9.80 -22.30 28.98
CA LYS A 132 10.45 -22.17 30.29
C LYS A 132 11.96 -22.42 30.21
N GLU A 133 12.40 -23.45 29.47
CA GLU A 133 13.83 -23.70 29.24
C GLU A 133 14.49 -22.52 28.52
N LEU A 134 13.85 -21.98 27.49
CA LEU A 134 14.37 -20.83 26.74
C LEU A 134 14.45 -19.56 27.58
N LEU A 135 13.51 -19.33 28.50
CA LEU A 135 13.56 -18.21 29.44
C LEU A 135 14.67 -18.41 30.49
N THR A 136 14.79 -19.61 31.06
CA THR A 136 15.87 -19.90 32.04
C THR A 136 17.26 -19.80 31.40
N ALA A 137 17.40 -20.15 30.12
CA ALA A 137 18.64 -19.97 29.36
C ALA A 137 19.02 -18.48 29.14
N GLN A 138 18.10 -17.54 29.43
CA GLN A 138 18.32 -16.09 29.40
C GLN A 138 18.43 -15.47 30.79
N ASP A 139 18.81 -16.28 31.79
CA ASP A 139 18.99 -15.86 33.18
C ASP A 139 17.71 -15.36 33.89
N TYR A 140 16.52 -15.70 33.38
CA TYR A 140 15.27 -15.52 34.14
C TYR A 140 15.13 -16.62 35.21
N SER A 141 14.71 -16.24 36.42
CA SER A 141 14.45 -17.22 37.49
C SER A 141 13.26 -18.12 37.16
N ASP A 142 13.20 -19.31 37.76
CA ASP A 142 12.11 -20.26 37.55
C ASP A 142 10.73 -19.63 37.83
N GLU A 143 10.63 -18.87 38.94
CA GLU A 143 9.41 -18.20 39.36
C GLU A 143 9.00 -17.08 38.41
N LEU A 144 9.98 -16.32 37.89
CA LEU A 144 9.73 -15.21 36.98
C LEU A 144 9.34 -15.74 35.59
N SER A 145 9.97 -16.82 35.13
CA SER A 145 9.59 -17.52 33.90
C SER A 145 8.16 -18.05 34.00
N GLU A 146 7.81 -18.71 35.11
CA GLU A 146 6.45 -19.20 35.35
C GLU A 146 5.41 -18.07 35.37
N PHE A 147 5.72 -16.96 36.03
CA PHE A 147 4.87 -15.77 36.06
C PHE A 147 4.59 -15.22 34.65
N TYR A 148 5.62 -15.12 33.80
CA TYR A 148 5.43 -14.64 32.42
C TYR A 148 4.57 -15.60 31.58
N LEU A 149 4.78 -16.91 31.70
CA LEU A 149 3.99 -17.90 30.95
C LEU A 149 2.53 -17.87 31.41
N GLU A 150 2.27 -17.75 32.70
CA GLU A 150 0.90 -17.61 33.23
C GLU A 150 0.23 -16.32 32.74
N LEU A 151 0.97 -15.21 32.65
CA LEU A 151 0.46 -13.96 32.10
C LEU A 151 0.04 -14.10 30.63
N GLU A 152 0.80 -14.85 29.83
CA GLU A 152 0.47 -15.13 28.44
C GLU A 152 -0.77 -16.04 28.31
N ASN A 153 -0.92 -17.04 29.19
CA ASN A 153 -2.14 -17.86 29.26
C ASN A 153 -3.38 -16.99 29.54
N LEU A 154 -3.31 -16.11 30.55
CA LEU A 154 -4.38 -15.17 30.88
C LEU A 154 -4.70 -14.24 29.70
N SER A 155 -3.67 -13.80 28.97
CA SER A 155 -3.80 -12.93 27.80
C SER A 155 -4.47 -13.64 26.62
N ARG A 156 -4.13 -14.91 26.37
CA ARG A 156 -4.79 -15.75 25.36
C ARG A 156 -6.26 -15.97 25.70
N ASP A 157 -6.56 -16.30 26.95
CA ASP A 157 -7.94 -16.51 27.42
C ASP A 157 -8.76 -15.22 27.35
N LYS A 158 -8.14 -14.07 27.62
CA LYS A 158 -8.77 -12.76 27.41
C LYS A 158 -9.09 -12.53 25.93
N LYS A 159 -8.12 -12.73 25.02
CA LYS A 159 -8.31 -12.54 23.57
C LYS A 159 -9.44 -13.43 23.03
N LEU A 160 -9.49 -14.70 23.44
CA LEU A 160 -10.56 -15.62 23.07
C LEU A 160 -11.93 -15.14 23.59
N ARG A 161 -12.01 -14.75 24.86
CA ARG A 161 -13.25 -14.20 25.44
C ARG A 161 -13.70 -12.94 24.71
N ASP A 162 -12.79 -12.03 24.39
CA ASP A 162 -13.11 -10.79 23.66
C ASP A 162 -13.65 -11.10 22.25
N GLN A 163 -13.08 -12.10 21.56
CA GLN A 163 -13.63 -12.58 20.28
C GLN A 163 -15.03 -13.18 20.42
N GLN A 164 -15.27 -13.98 21.47
CA GLN A 164 -16.60 -14.54 21.75
C GLN A 164 -17.62 -13.43 22.05
N ILE A 165 -17.26 -12.45 22.87
CA ILE A 165 -18.11 -11.27 23.17
C ILE A 165 -18.46 -10.51 21.89
N ASN A 166 -17.49 -10.27 21.01
CA ASN A 166 -17.72 -9.58 19.74
C ASN A 166 -18.64 -10.38 18.80
N ASN A 167 -18.48 -11.71 18.74
CA ASN A 167 -19.38 -12.54 17.95
C ASN A 167 -20.83 -12.48 18.46
N ILE A 168 -21.03 -12.56 19.77
CA ILE A 168 -22.35 -12.43 20.41
C ILE A 168 -22.95 -11.05 20.12
N ARG A 169 -22.13 -9.98 20.22
CA ARG A 169 -22.53 -8.62 19.86
C ARG A 169 -23.06 -8.56 18.43
N ASP A 170 -22.32 -9.07 17.47
CA ASP A 170 -22.68 -9.01 16.05
C ASP A 170 -23.97 -9.80 15.78
N GLN A 171 -24.11 -11.01 16.35
CA GLN A 171 -25.35 -11.78 16.26
C GLN A 171 -26.55 -11.05 16.85
N PHE A 172 -26.36 -10.36 17.98
CA PHE A 172 -27.42 -9.58 18.62
C PHE A 172 -27.81 -8.36 17.78
N LEU A 173 -26.83 -7.58 17.30
CA LEU A 173 -27.07 -6.39 16.48
C LEU A 173 -27.70 -6.72 15.12
N LEU A 174 -27.37 -7.88 14.54
CA LEU A 174 -27.98 -8.41 13.32
C LEU A 174 -29.34 -9.10 13.57
N ARG A 175 -29.87 -9.06 14.80
CA ARG A 175 -31.13 -9.69 15.24
C ARG A 175 -31.21 -11.20 15.01
N GLN A 176 -30.06 -11.89 14.99
CA GLN A 176 -30.00 -13.35 14.89
C GLN A 176 -30.30 -14.02 16.24
N ILE A 177 -30.03 -13.31 17.35
CA ILE A 177 -30.32 -13.78 18.71
C ILE A 177 -31.10 -12.72 19.50
N THR A 178 -31.88 -13.17 20.49
CA THR A 178 -32.63 -12.27 21.38
C THR A 178 -31.75 -11.74 22.52
N ALA A 179 -32.20 -10.68 23.19
CA ALA A 179 -31.50 -10.13 24.36
C ALA A 179 -31.37 -11.15 25.51
N SER A 180 -32.31 -12.09 25.65
CA SER A 180 -32.21 -13.18 26.63
C SER A 180 -31.10 -14.16 26.24
N MET A 181 -31.08 -14.58 24.97
CA MET A 181 -30.07 -15.51 24.45
C MET A 181 -28.66 -14.91 24.52
N ALA A 182 -28.51 -13.62 24.21
CA ALA A 182 -27.24 -12.91 24.32
C ALA A 182 -26.72 -12.89 25.77
N ARG A 183 -27.58 -12.57 26.74
CA ARG A 183 -27.24 -12.64 28.18
C ARG A 183 -26.85 -14.04 28.62
N ASP A 184 -27.60 -15.06 28.22
CA ASP A 184 -27.31 -16.45 28.55
C ASP A 184 -25.95 -16.90 28.01
N GLN A 185 -25.61 -16.49 26.78
CA GLN A 185 -24.31 -16.78 26.19
C GLN A 185 -23.17 -16.02 26.88
N LEU A 186 -23.35 -14.75 27.22
CA LEU A 186 -22.37 -13.95 27.96
C LEU A 186 -22.11 -14.51 29.37
N ASN A 187 -23.14 -14.97 30.07
CA ASN A 187 -23.01 -15.59 31.39
C ASN A 187 -22.18 -16.89 31.35
N ARG A 188 -22.23 -17.65 30.25
CA ARG A 188 -21.39 -18.84 30.06
C ARG A 188 -19.90 -18.53 29.88
N LEU A 189 -19.54 -17.26 29.63
CA LEU A 189 -18.15 -16.80 29.55
C LEU A 189 -17.58 -16.39 30.92
N ASP A 190 -18.29 -16.70 32.00
CA ASP A 190 -17.91 -16.40 33.40
C ASP A 190 -17.67 -14.89 33.63
N LEU A 191 -18.45 -14.06 32.94
CA LEU A 191 -18.44 -12.61 33.12
C LEU A 191 -19.25 -12.22 34.37
N ARG A 192 -18.77 -11.22 35.10
CA ARG A 192 -19.54 -10.62 36.21
C ARG A 192 -20.84 -10.01 35.69
N GLY A 193 -21.94 -10.15 36.44
CA GLY A 193 -23.26 -9.65 36.03
C GLY A 193 -23.28 -8.18 35.61
N GLU A 194 -22.61 -7.31 36.38
CA GLU A 194 -22.47 -5.87 36.06
C GLU A 194 -21.84 -5.64 34.66
N LYS A 195 -20.87 -6.47 34.26
CA LYS A 195 -20.24 -6.38 32.94
C LYS A 195 -21.21 -6.83 31.84
N VAL A 196 -22.00 -7.86 32.10
CA VAL A 196 -23.04 -8.32 31.15
C VAL A 196 -24.08 -7.23 30.94
N ASP A 197 -24.54 -6.58 32.00
CA ASP A 197 -25.52 -5.49 31.92
C ASP A 197 -24.97 -4.31 31.13
N LEU A 198 -23.73 -3.89 31.41
CA LEU A 198 -23.07 -2.81 30.67
C LEU A 198 -22.91 -3.12 29.17
N LEU A 199 -22.53 -4.35 28.82
CA LEU A 199 -22.41 -4.78 27.42
C LEU A 199 -23.78 -4.71 26.72
N MET A 200 -24.82 -5.25 27.36
CA MET A 200 -26.17 -5.24 26.79
C MET A 200 -26.74 -3.83 26.63
N GLU A 201 -26.49 -2.93 27.58
CA GLU A 201 -26.88 -1.51 27.48
C GLU A 201 -26.16 -0.83 26.31
N THR A 202 -24.84 -1.05 26.19
CA THR A 202 -24.03 -0.50 25.10
C THR A 202 -24.52 -1.00 23.73
N TRP A 203 -24.83 -2.29 23.61
CA TRP A 203 -25.29 -2.86 22.34
C TRP A 203 -26.71 -2.40 21.98
N ALA A 204 -27.58 -2.20 22.96
CA ALA A 204 -28.91 -1.63 22.72
C ALA A 204 -28.81 -0.22 22.11
N LEU A 205 -27.82 0.59 22.52
CA LEU A 205 -27.55 1.89 21.90
C LEU A 205 -27.05 1.78 20.46
N ASP A 206 -26.27 0.73 20.16
CA ASP A 206 -25.74 0.46 18.82
C ASP A 206 -26.78 -0.13 17.85
N GLU A 207 -27.91 -0.67 18.34
CA GLU A 207 -28.95 -1.32 17.53
C GLU A 207 -29.47 -0.41 16.40
N TYR A 208 -29.50 0.91 16.62
CA TYR A 208 -29.90 1.89 15.59
C TYR A 208 -28.99 1.89 14.36
N LYS A 209 -27.69 1.57 14.52
CA LYS A 209 -26.70 1.57 13.42
C LYS A 209 -26.76 0.32 12.54
N TYR A 210 -27.31 -0.78 13.05
CA TYR A 210 -27.23 -2.10 12.42
C TYR A 210 -28.57 -2.65 11.92
N ALA A 211 -29.65 -1.87 12.00
CA ALA A 211 -30.87 -2.22 11.29
C ALA A 211 -30.54 -2.38 9.79
N SER A 212 -30.73 -3.58 9.24
CA SER A 212 -30.57 -3.82 7.81
C SER A 212 -31.61 -2.98 7.06
N ILE A 213 -31.15 -1.84 6.54
CA ILE A 213 -31.98 -0.95 5.73
C ILE A 213 -31.72 -1.32 4.26
N PRO A 214 -32.76 -1.60 3.46
CA PRO A 214 -32.58 -1.86 2.03
C PRO A 214 -31.75 -0.77 1.36
N SER A 215 -30.84 -1.12 0.45
CA SER A 215 -29.98 -0.12 -0.20
C SER A 215 -30.81 0.91 -0.97
N LYS A 216 -30.23 2.06 -1.31
CA LYS A 216 -30.91 3.04 -2.18
C LYS A 216 -31.44 2.40 -3.47
N SER A 217 -30.65 1.52 -4.10
CA SER A 217 -31.06 0.81 -5.31
C SER A 217 -32.24 -0.14 -5.06
N ASP A 218 -32.28 -0.81 -3.90
CA ASP A 218 -33.43 -1.66 -3.53
C ASP A 218 -34.68 -0.82 -3.30
N LEU A 219 -34.54 0.31 -2.59
CA LEU A 219 -35.63 1.27 -2.35
C LEU A 219 -36.20 1.81 -3.66
N ASP A 220 -35.35 2.16 -4.63
CA ASP A 220 -35.77 2.59 -5.97
C ASP A 220 -36.55 1.49 -6.67
N SER A 221 -36.05 0.25 -6.63
CA SER A 221 -36.71 -0.91 -7.22
C SER A 221 -38.07 -1.16 -6.57
N PHE A 222 -38.14 -1.06 -5.23
CA PHE A 222 -39.37 -1.26 -4.47
C PHE A 222 -40.40 -0.18 -4.75
N LEU A 223 -39.99 1.08 -4.89
CA LEU A 223 -40.89 2.17 -5.25
C LEU A 223 -41.42 2.00 -6.68
N ASN A 224 -40.53 1.73 -7.66
CA ASN A 224 -40.93 1.50 -9.05
C ASN A 224 -41.85 0.28 -9.23
N LYS A 225 -41.66 -0.76 -8.40
CA LYS A 225 -42.53 -1.95 -8.37
C LYS A 225 -43.81 -1.74 -7.53
N GLY A 226 -43.99 -0.59 -6.90
CA GLY A 226 -45.14 -0.30 -6.02
C GLY A 226 -45.17 -1.10 -4.72
N ILE A 227 -44.04 -1.68 -4.29
CA ILE A 227 -43.90 -2.44 -3.03
C ILE A 227 -43.91 -1.49 -1.83
N ILE A 228 -43.37 -0.27 -2.00
CA ILE A 228 -43.42 0.81 -1.02
C ILE A 228 -43.99 2.08 -1.66
N ASP A 229 -44.59 2.94 -0.84
CA ASP A 229 -45.06 4.26 -1.27
C ASP A 229 -43.97 5.34 -1.11
N VAL A 230 -44.23 6.55 -1.61
CA VAL A 230 -43.32 7.70 -1.54
C VAL A 230 -43.00 8.10 -0.09
N GLY A 231 -43.94 7.95 0.84
CA GLY A 231 -43.73 8.28 2.25
C GLY A 231 -42.73 7.33 2.91
N ARG A 232 -42.85 6.02 2.65
CA ARG A 232 -41.91 4.99 3.07
C ARG A 232 -40.56 5.18 2.40
N TYR A 233 -40.53 5.47 1.09
CA TYR A 233 -39.29 5.76 0.38
C TYR A 233 -38.52 6.93 1.02
N ARG A 234 -39.19 8.07 1.27
CA ARG A 234 -38.60 9.23 1.96
C ARG A 234 -38.06 8.86 3.34
N THR A 235 -38.84 8.10 4.12
CA THR A 235 -38.44 7.68 5.48
C THR A 235 -37.13 6.88 5.46
N TYR A 236 -36.99 5.92 4.54
CA TYR A 236 -35.78 5.10 4.45
C TYR A 236 -34.61 5.85 3.81
N MET A 237 -34.84 6.73 2.84
CA MET A 237 -33.79 7.56 2.26
C MET A 237 -33.21 8.57 3.26
N VAL A 238 -34.03 9.14 4.16
CA VAL A 238 -33.52 9.96 5.27
C VAL A 238 -32.63 9.15 6.21
N ARG A 239 -32.96 7.88 6.48
CA ARG A 239 -32.13 6.99 7.30
C ARG A 239 -30.78 6.66 6.65
N HIS A 240 -30.70 6.69 5.32
CA HIS A 240 -29.44 6.63 4.57
C HIS A 240 -28.66 7.95 4.54
N GLY A 241 -29.17 9.00 5.20
CA GLY A 241 -28.51 10.31 5.29
C GLY A 241 -28.80 11.26 4.13
N PHE A 242 -29.75 10.94 3.25
CA PHE A 242 -30.14 11.86 2.17
C PHE A 242 -31.00 13.01 2.72
N THR A 243 -30.70 14.23 2.28
CA THR A 243 -31.53 15.40 2.58
C THR A 243 -32.84 15.34 1.79
N ASN A 244 -33.92 15.96 2.28
CA ASN A 244 -35.21 16.01 1.57
C ASN A 244 -35.07 16.49 0.12
N LEU A 245 -34.21 17.48 -0.12
CA LEU A 245 -33.91 18.00 -1.46
C LEU A 245 -33.32 16.94 -2.39
N MET A 246 -32.37 16.13 -1.90
CA MET A 246 -31.79 15.04 -2.69
C MET A 246 -32.82 13.94 -2.98
N ILE A 247 -33.70 13.66 -2.02
CA ILE A 247 -34.78 12.69 -2.19
C ILE A 247 -35.76 13.17 -3.28
N ASP A 248 -36.06 14.47 -3.32
CA ASP A 248 -36.87 15.07 -4.39
C ASP A 248 -36.23 14.88 -5.77
N TRP A 249 -34.91 15.05 -5.89
CA TRP A 249 -34.21 14.79 -7.15
C TRP A 249 -34.36 13.34 -7.63
N TYR A 250 -34.24 12.37 -6.72
CA TYR A 250 -34.43 10.96 -7.07
C TYR A 250 -35.87 10.64 -7.46
N LEU A 251 -36.86 11.23 -6.78
CA LEU A 251 -38.26 11.06 -7.13
C LEU A 251 -38.58 11.69 -8.50
N ASP A 252 -38.04 12.89 -8.77
CA ASP A 252 -38.19 13.57 -10.06
C ASP A 252 -37.54 12.79 -11.21
N ASP A 253 -36.36 12.21 -10.98
CA ASP A 253 -35.67 11.35 -11.95
C ASP A 253 -36.52 10.12 -12.32
N MET A 254 -37.18 9.50 -11.34
CA MET A 254 -38.08 8.35 -11.59
C MET A 254 -39.34 8.72 -12.37
N VAL A 255 -39.84 9.96 -12.24
CA VAL A 255 -41.01 10.45 -12.98
C VAL A 255 -40.64 10.86 -14.41
N LYS A 256 -39.42 11.35 -14.62
CA LYS A 256 -38.94 11.75 -15.95
C LYS A 256 -38.67 10.51 -16.80
N ARG A 257 -39.61 10.22 -17.71
CA ARG A 257 -39.35 9.25 -18.79
C ARG A 257 -38.08 9.69 -19.54
N PRO A 258 -37.12 8.78 -19.82
CA PRO A 258 -36.01 9.14 -20.67
C PRO A 258 -36.58 9.65 -21.99
N VAL A 259 -36.11 10.81 -22.46
CA VAL A 259 -36.48 11.32 -23.78
C VAL A 259 -36.05 10.24 -24.76
N GLN A 260 -37.02 9.51 -25.30
CA GLN A 260 -36.80 8.52 -26.32
C GLN A 260 -36.40 9.31 -27.58
N MET A 261 -35.10 9.49 -27.80
CA MET A 261 -34.62 9.96 -29.09
C MET A 261 -34.97 8.84 -30.07
N ASP A 262 -35.93 9.10 -30.96
CA ASP A 262 -36.21 8.21 -32.08
C ASP A 262 -34.86 7.96 -32.79
N ARG A 263 -34.41 6.70 -32.77
CA ARG A 263 -33.14 6.33 -33.37
C ARG A 263 -33.30 6.43 -34.88
N GLY A 264 -32.83 7.53 -35.46
CA GLY A 264 -32.70 7.69 -36.90
C GLY A 264 -31.70 6.69 -37.50
N PRO A 265 -31.74 6.49 -38.83
CA PRO A 265 -30.84 5.57 -39.53
C PRO A 265 -29.38 6.00 -39.37
N SER A 266 -28.46 5.04 -39.25
CA SER A 266 -27.03 5.35 -39.24
C SER A 266 -26.53 5.71 -40.65
N LEU A 267 -25.38 6.39 -40.75
CA LEU A 267 -24.70 6.61 -42.04
C LEU A 267 -24.48 5.29 -42.82
N ALA A 268 -24.17 4.20 -42.12
CA ALA A 268 -23.97 2.90 -42.75
C ALA A 268 -25.26 2.37 -43.37
N ASN A 269 -26.38 2.49 -42.65
CA ASN A 269 -27.70 2.10 -43.14
C ASN A 269 -28.07 2.90 -44.39
N LEU A 270 -27.86 4.22 -44.38
CA LEU A 270 -28.19 5.08 -45.54
C LEU A 270 -27.35 4.71 -46.78
N LYS A 271 -26.08 4.32 -46.60
CA LYS A 271 -25.24 3.87 -47.72
C LYS A 271 -25.71 2.55 -48.30
N GLU A 272 -26.07 1.60 -47.44
CA GLU A 272 -26.60 0.29 -47.83
C GLU A 272 -27.92 0.43 -48.57
N TRP A 273 -28.86 1.19 -48.01
CA TRP A 273 -30.18 1.41 -48.61
C TRP A 273 -30.11 2.09 -49.98
N TYR A 274 -29.19 3.04 -50.16
CA TYR A 274 -29.00 3.65 -51.47
C TYR A 274 -28.43 2.64 -52.49
N LYS A 275 -27.45 1.82 -52.11
CA LYS A 275 -26.87 0.77 -52.98
C LYS A 275 -27.89 -0.28 -53.39
N GLU A 276 -28.82 -0.62 -52.51
CA GLU A 276 -29.90 -1.57 -52.77
C GLU A 276 -31.11 -0.94 -53.50
N ASN A 277 -31.03 0.34 -53.89
CA ASN A 277 -32.13 1.12 -54.48
C ASN A 277 -33.40 1.19 -53.61
N ILE A 278 -33.25 1.10 -52.28
CA ILE A 278 -34.34 1.22 -51.30
C ILE A 278 -34.75 2.70 -51.13
N ILE A 279 -33.79 3.62 -51.24
CA ILE A 279 -33.99 5.06 -51.17
C ILE A 279 -33.37 5.75 -52.38
N ASP A 280 -33.95 6.87 -52.81
CA ASP A 280 -33.42 7.68 -53.92
C ASP A 280 -32.39 8.72 -53.44
N GLU A 281 -31.73 9.41 -54.37
CA GLU A 281 -30.75 10.45 -54.05
C GLU A 281 -31.35 11.58 -53.20
N THR A 282 -32.61 11.94 -53.44
CA THR A 282 -33.28 13.03 -52.72
C THR A 282 -33.49 12.64 -51.26
N GLN A 283 -33.98 11.43 -51.01
CA GLN A 283 -34.18 10.85 -49.69
C GLN A 283 -32.86 10.66 -48.96
N TRP A 284 -31.83 10.14 -49.65
CA TRP A 284 -30.50 9.95 -49.06
C TRP A 284 -29.91 11.28 -48.58
N ARG A 285 -30.00 12.35 -49.38
CA ARG A 285 -29.51 13.69 -49.02
C ARG A 285 -30.29 14.29 -47.84
N GLN A 286 -31.59 14.08 -47.79
CA GLN A 286 -32.45 14.57 -46.71
C GLN A 286 -32.13 13.88 -45.37
N GLU A 287 -31.98 12.56 -45.37
CA GLU A 287 -31.62 11.80 -44.16
C GLU A 287 -30.20 12.12 -43.67
N MET A 288 -29.25 12.31 -44.59
CA MET A 288 -27.91 12.77 -44.26
C MET A 288 -27.89 14.17 -43.62
N ALA A 289 -28.77 15.09 -44.08
CA ALA A 289 -28.95 16.38 -43.43
C ALA A 289 -29.60 16.24 -42.05
N GLY A 290 -30.54 15.31 -41.88
CA GLY A 290 -31.15 14.95 -40.59
C GLY A 290 -30.14 14.41 -39.56
N LEU A 291 -29.08 13.74 -40.03
CA LEU A 291 -27.94 13.33 -39.21
C LEU A 291 -26.95 14.46 -38.89
N GLY A 292 -27.18 15.67 -39.40
CA GLY A 292 -26.38 16.86 -39.12
C GLY A 292 -25.19 17.10 -40.05
N TYR A 293 -25.09 16.41 -41.18
CA TYR A 293 -24.01 16.66 -42.16
C TYR A 293 -24.27 17.93 -42.97
N LYS A 294 -23.20 18.70 -43.23
CA LYS A 294 -23.27 19.88 -44.13
C LYS A 294 -23.45 19.45 -45.60
N PRO A 295 -24.16 20.23 -46.44
CA PRO A 295 -24.40 19.89 -47.85
C PRO A 295 -23.13 19.51 -48.63
N GLU A 296 -22.02 20.21 -48.39
CA GLU A 296 -20.71 19.95 -49.02
C GLU A 296 -20.19 18.53 -48.72
N TYR A 297 -20.36 18.05 -47.48
CA TYR A 297 -19.95 16.71 -47.10
C TYR A 297 -20.92 15.64 -47.59
N ILE A 298 -22.21 15.97 -47.65
CA ILE A 298 -23.23 15.11 -48.28
C ILE A 298 -22.85 14.84 -49.73
N ASP A 299 -22.41 15.85 -50.49
CA ASP A 299 -21.90 15.65 -51.85
C ASP A 299 -20.67 14.74 -51.93
N PHE A 300 -19.72 14.88 -50.99
CA PHE A 300 -18.55 14.01 -50.96
C PHE A 300 -18.91 12.55 -50.66
N TYR A 301 -19.81 12.33 -49.70
CA TYR A 301 -20.30 10.98 -49.40
C TYR A 301 -21.08 10.39 -50.57
N PHE A 302 -21.88 11.20 -51.28
CA PHE A 302 -22.64 10.75 -52.44
C PHE A 302 -21.73 10.31 -53.59
N ARG A 303 -20.67 11.08 -53.87
CA ARG A 303 -19.68 10.75 -54.92
C ARG A 303 -18.84 9.51 -54.58
N ALA A 304 -18.82 9.09 -53.31
CA ALA A 304 -18.06 7.95 -52.82
C ALA A 304 -18.89 6.68 -52.64
N LEU A 305 -20.18 6.69 -53.02
CA LEU A 305 -21.10 5.55 -52.95
C LEU A 305 -20.93 4.59 -54.14
#